data_AF-A0A3P7QJS0-F1
#
_entry.id   AF-A0A3P7QJS0-F1
#
_cell.length_a   1.000
_cell.length_b   1.000
_cell.length_c   1.000
_cell.angle_alpha   90.00
_cell.angle_beta   90.00
_cell.angle_gamma   90.00
#
_symmetry.space_group_name_H-M   'P 1'
#
loop_
_entity.id
_entity.type
_entity.pdbx_description
1 polymer ?
#
loop_
_entity_poly.entity_id
_entity_poly.type
_entity_poly.pdbx_seq_one_letter_code
_entity_poly.pdbx_strand_id
1 'polypeptide(L)'
;MWSGLKQECRIRQLKVLGDDSIFGTERPYDLIQAQIIFERVETKLNMQNSAVSHYTDDLTFLGYQINYGAPSKPLDRWLAALLFPEEMDRSWSDVATRALGLLYACAGCNDRFD
;
A
#
# COMPACT_ATOMS: atom_id res chain seq x y z
N MET A 1 -15.66 -3.20 6.47
CA MET A 1 -16.57 -4.20 7.09
C MET A 1 -18.03 -3.86 6.85
N TRP A 2 -18.50 -2.66 7.23
CA TRP A 2 -19.88 -2.22 6.99
C TRP A 2 -20.23 -2.04 5.50
N SER A 3 -19.31 -1.48 4.71
CA SER A 3 -19.47 -1.34 3.25
C SER A 3 -19.60 -2.70 2.54
N GLY A 4 -18.81 -3.71 2.94
CA GLY A 4 -18.93 -5.08 2.44
C GLY A 4 -20.31 -5.68 2.71
N LEU A 5 -20.84 -5.51 3.92
CA LEU A 5 -22.20 -5.97 4.27
C LEU A 5 -23.28 -5.35 3.39
N LYS A 6 -23.17 -4.04 3.09
CA LYS A 6 -24.13 -3.32 2.25
C LYS A 6 -24.06 -3.70 0.77
N GLN A 7 -22.92 -4.20 0.31
CA GLN A 7 -22.72 -4.71 -1.05
C GLN A 7 -22.85 -6.24 -1.14
N GLU A 8 -23.37 -6.90 -0.10
CA GLU A 8 -23.49 -8.38 -0.03
C GLU A 8 -22.16 -9.11 -0.31
N CYS A 9 -21.05 -8.47 0.05
CA CYS A 9 -19.71 -8.98 -0.14
C CYS A 9 -19.11 -9.40 1.21
N ARG A 10 -18.76 -10.69 1.31
CA ARG A 10 -18.02 -11.19 2.47
C ARG A 10 -16.55 -10.75 2.37
N ILE A 11 -16.15 -9.90 3.31
CA ILE A 11 -14.76 -9.47 3.47
C ILE A 11 -13.93 -10.63 4.05
N ARG A 12 -12.78 -10.91 3.44
CA ARG A 12 -11.80 -11.90 3.89
C ARG A 12 -10.42 -11.24 4.06
N GLN A 13 -9.62 -11.74 5.01
CA GLN A 13 -8.21 -11.36 5.19
C GLN A 13 -7.98 -9.83 5.26
N LEU A 14 -8.87 -9.11 5.95
CA LEU A 14 -8.74 -7.66 6.14
C LEU A 14 -7.48 -7.33 6.92
N LYS A 15 -6.61 -6.51 6.33
CA LYS A 15 -5.48 -5.85 6.97
C LYS A 15 -5.70 -4.35 6.94
N VAL A 16 -5.42 -3.70 8.06
CA VAL A 16 -5.59 -2.25 8.22
C VAL A 16 -4.39 -1.72 8.99
N LEU A 17 -3.83 -0.61 8.55
CA LEU A 17 -2.84 0.16 9.30
C LEU A 17 -3.08 1.64 9.04
N GLY A 18 -3.56 2.36 10.05
CA GLY A 18 -3.98 3.75 9.89
C GLY A 18 -5.16 3.87 8.93
N ASP A 19 -5.00 4.74 7.92
CA ASP A 19 -5.97 4.97 6.84
C ASP A 19 -5.85 3.99 5.67
N ASP A 20 -4.75 3.22 5.62
CA ASP A 20 -4.53 2.24 4.55
C ASP A 20 -5.12 0.87 4.91
N SER A 21 -5.77 0.24 3.95
CA SER A 21 -6.39 -1.07 4.15
C SER A 21 -6.43 -1.90 2.87
N ILE A 22 -6.32 -3.21 3.05
CA ILE A 22 -6.47 -4.18 1.99
C ILE A 22 -7.30 -5.37 2.47
N PHE A 23 -8.14 -5.90 1.60
CA PHE A 23 -8.96 -7.06 1.89
C PHE A 23 -9.31 -7.81 0.61
N GLY A 24 -9.67 -9.08 0.76
CA GLY A 24 -10.26 -9.89 -0.29
C GLY A 24 -11.78 -9.94 -0.19
N THR A 25 -12.45 -10.16 -1.31
CA THR A 25 -13.88 -10.45 -1.38
C THR A 25 -14.14 -11.64 -2.29
N GLU A 26 -15.23 -12.37 -2.04
CA GLU A 26 -15.65 -13.50 -2.90
C GLU A 26 -16.35 -13.04 -4.18
N ARG A 27 -16.80 -11.77 -4.21
CA ARG A 27 -17.51 -11.14 -5.32
C ARG A 27 -16.81 -9.82 -5.67
N PRO A 28 -16.98 -9.32 -6.91
CA PRO A 28 -16.47 -8.00 -7.28
C PRO A 28 -16.95 -6.93 -6.29
N TYR A 29 -16.02 -6.10 -5.83
CA TYR A 29 -16.28 -5.01 -4.90
C TYR A 29 -16.39 -3.70 -5.67
N ASP A 30 -17.43 -2.90 -5.41
CA ASP A 30 -17.67 -1.64 -6.10
C ASP A 30 -17.20 -0.46 -5.25
N LEU A 31 -16.12 0.20 -5.69
CA LEU A 31 -15.55 1.37 -5.02
C LEU A 31 -16.47 2.60 -5.04
N ILE A 32 -17.28 2.77 -6.09
CA ILE A 32 -18.22 3.90 -6.19
C ILE A 32 -19.33 3.73 -5.15
N GLN A 33 -19.89 2.51 -5.04
CA GLN A 33 -20.84 2.20 -3.98
C GLN A 33 -20.21 2.32 -2.60
N ALA A 34 -18.95 1.90 -2.46
CA ALA A 34 -18.21 2.06 -1.21
C ALA A 34 -18.11 3.53 -0.82
N GLN A 35 -17.73 4.42 -1.75
CA GLN A 35 -17.65 5.87 -1.51
C GLN A 35 -18.98 6.43 -0.98
N ILE A 36 -20.10 6.11 -1.62
CA ILE A 36 -21.45 6.56 -1.19
C ILE A 36 -21.75 6.10 0.24
N ILE A 37 -21.31 4.90 0.60
CA ILE A 37 -21.49 4.35 1.95
C ILE A 37 -20.60 5.09 2.95
N PHE A 38 -19.31 5.27 2.64
CA PHE A 38 -18.35 5.95 3.51
C PHE A 38 -18.69 7.44 3.73
N GLU A 39 -19.27 8.11 2.73
CA GLU A 39 -19.72 9.50 2.86
C GLU A 39 -20.80 9.68 3.95
N ARG A 40 -21.61 8.65 4.21
CA ARG A 40 -22.62 8.69 5.29
C ARG A 40 -22.02 8.73 6.68
N VAL A 41 -20.74 8.37 6.81
CA VAL A 41 -19.96 8.46 8.05
C VAL A 41 -18.83 9.48 7.91
N GLU A 42 -19.02 10.47 7.04
CA GLU A 42 -18.10 11.59 6.80
C GLU A 42 -16.68 11.15 6.41
N THR A 43 -16.53 9.94 5.88
CA THR A 43 -15.27 9.37 5.40
C THR A 43 -15.22 9.46 3.88
N LYS A 44 -14.09 9.90 3.33
CA LYS A 44 -13.88 9.95 1.87
C LYS A 44 -12.80 8.94 1.48
N LEU A 45 -13.13 8.06 0.55
CA LEU A 45 -12.15 7.20 -0.08
C LEU A 45 -11.32 8.03 -1.08
N ASN A 46 -10.03 7.77 -1.11
CA ASN A 46 -9.19 8.28 -2.17
C ASN A 46 -9.39 7.43 -3.43
N MET A 47 -10.37 7.83 -4.26
CA MET A 47 -10.76 7.08 -5.46
C MET A 47 -9.65 7.00 -6.53
N GLN A 48 -8.66 7.88 -6.49
CA GLN A 48 -7.53 7.85 -7.42
C GLN A 48 -6.48 6.80 -7.01
N ASN A 49 -6.33 6.57 -5.71
CA ASN A 49 -5.36 5.62 -5.17
C ASN A 49 -5.98 4.26 -4.78
N SER A 50 -7.31 4.19 -4.67
CA SER A 50 -8.02 2.94 -4.38
C SER A 50 -8.12 2.09 -5.64
N ALA A 51 -7.79 0.81 -5.52
CA ALA A 51 -7.83 -0.14 -6.63
C ALA A 51 -8.57 -1.43 -6.26
N VAL A 52 -9.17 -2.06 -7.27
CA VAL A 52 -9.73 -3.41 -7.19
C VAL A 52 -9.12 -4.20 -8.34
N SER A 53 -8.52 -5.35 -8.03
CA SER A 53 -7.96 -6.27 -9.03
C SER A 53 -8.30 -7.71 -8.66
N HIS A 54 -8.30 -8.57 -9.67
CA HIS A 54 -8.33 -10.02 -9.50
C HIS A 54 -6.96 -10.60 -9.15
N TYR A 55 -5.89 -9.85 -9.43
CA TYR A 55 -4.52 -10.23 -9.13
C TYR A 55 -4.04 -9.40 -7.95
N THR A 56 -3.54 -10.09 -6.92
CA THR A 56 -3.00 -9.43 -5.72
C THR A 56 -1.80 -8.55 -6.04
N ASP A 57 -1.07 -8.86 -7.11
CA ASP A 57 0.20 -8.22 -7.46
C ASP A 57 0.01 -6.79 -7.99
N ASP A 58 -1.18 -6.49 -8.52
CA ASP A 58 -1.57 -5.16 -8.99
C ASP A 58 -1.94 -4.22 -7.83
N LEU A 59 -2.11 -4.76 -6.63
CA LEU A 59 -2.55 -4.00 -5.47
C LEU A 59 -1.35 -3.47 -4.68
N THR A 60 -1.57 -2.30 -4.10
CA THR A 60 -0.61 -1.65 -3.21
C THR A 60 -1.12 -1.64 -1.78
N PHE A 61 -0.23 -1.83 -0.82
CA PHE A 61 -0.50 -1.66 0.60
C PHE A 61 0.75 -1.08 1.28
N LEU A 62 0.58 -0.07 2.12
CA LEU A 62 1.65 0.72 2.76
C LEU A 62 2.60 1.38 1.75
N GLY A 63 2.07 1.68 0.56
CA GLY A 63 2.83 2.19 -0.58
C GLY A 63 3.77 1.17 -1.23
N TYR A 64 3.69 -0.12 -0.90
CA TYR A 64 4.40 -1.21 -1.58
C TYR A 64 3.45 -1.99 -2.48
N GLN A 65 3.92 -2.43 -3.63
CA GLN A 65 3.23 -3.46 -4.42
C GLN A 65 3.41 -4.81 -3.72
N ILE A 66 2.38 -5.66 -3.74
CA ILE A 66 2.43 -6.97 -3.07
C ILE A 66 3.38 -7.93 -3.77
N ASN A 67 3.34 -7.97 -5.11
CA ASN A 67 4.27 -8.71 -5.96
C ASN A 67 4.59 -10.13 -5.45
N TYR A 68 3.59 -11.02 -5.44
CA TYR A 68 3.69 -12.43 -5.00
C TYR A 68 4.25 -12.65 -3.59
N GLY A 69 4.13 -11.65 -2.71
CA GLY A 69 4.69 -11.70 -1.35
C GLY A 69 6.13 -11.18 -1.26
N ALA A 70 6.67 -10.66 -2.35
CA ALA A 70 7.95 -9.97 -2.43
C ALA A 70 7.71 -8.45 -2.57
N PRO A 71 7.43 -7.73 -1.47
CA PRO A 71 7.01 -6.34 -1.54
C PRO A 71 8.06 -5.47 -2.22
N SER A 72 7.61 -4.63 -3.15
CA SER A 72 8.49 -3.76 -3.92
C SER A 72 7.94 -2.34 -4.03
N LYS A 73 8.81 -1.39 -4.34
CA LYS A 73 8.46 -0.01 -4.69
C LYS A 73 9.11 0.34 -6.02
N PRO A 74 8.56 1.28 -6.82
CA PRO A 74 9.24 1.79 -8.00
C PRO A 74 10.56 2.47 -7.64
N LEU A 75 11.60 2.29 -8.47
CA LEU A 75 12.95 2.82 -8.24
C LEU A 75 12.93 4.34 -7.98
N ASP A 76 12.12 5.09 -8.74
CA ASP A 76 12.00 6.54 -8.59
C ASP A 76 11.57 6.96 -7.18
N ARG A 77 10.72 6.17 -6.54
CA ARG A 77 10.28 6.39 -5.15
C ARG A 77 11.39 6.09 -4.15
N TRP A 78 12.29 5.15 -4.45
CA TRP A 78 13.44 4.86 -3.60
C TRP A 78 14.45 5.99 -3.68
N LEU A 79 14.77 6.42 -4.90
CA LEU A 79 15.69 7.54 -5.12
C LEU A 79 15.16 8.82 -4.48
N ALA A 80 13.85 9.07 -4.57
CA ALA A 80 13.22 10.19 -3.88
C ALA A 80 13.39 10.10 -2.35
N ALA A 81 13.13 8.94 -1.74
CA ALA A 81 13.30 8.74 -0.30
C ALA A 81 14.78 8.81 0.15
N LEU A 82 15.71 8.47 -0.75
CA LEU A 82 17.14 8.56 -0.49
C LEU A 82 17.64 10.01 -0.54
N LEU A 83 17.22 10.77 -1.56
CA LEU A 83 17.66 12.15 -1.83
C LEU A 83 16.96 13.19 -0.93
N PHE A 84 15.72 12.94 -0.56
CA PHE A 84 14.88 13.88 0.19
C PHE A 84 14.38 13.25 1.49
N PRO A 85 15.27 13.07 2.50
CA PRO A 85 14.84 12.58 3.80
C PRO A 85 13.98 13.63 4.51
N GLU A 86 13.06 13.17 5.36
CA GLU A 86 12.20 14.04 6.17
C GLU A 86 13.02 14.88 7.16
N GLU A 87 14.05 14.28 7.74
CA GLU A 87 15.01 14.92 8.63
C GLU A 87 16.40 14.88 8.00
N MET A 88 17.17 15.96 8.20
CA MET A 88 18.56 15.99 7.72
C MET A 88 19.43 15.01 8.51
N ASP A 89 20.19 14.18 7.80
CA ASP A 89 21.17 13.27 8.40
C ASP A 89 22.27 14.07 9.10
N ARG A 90 22.66 13.63 10.30
CA ARG A 90 23.66 14.34 11.12
C ARG A 90 25.07 13.85 10.83
N SER A 91 25.19 12.63 10.30
CA SER A 91 26.45 11.96 10.04
C SER A 91 26.35 11.06 8.82
N TRP A 92 27.50 10.65 8.28
CA TRP A 92 27.54 9.65 7.21
C TRP A 92 26.87 8.35 7.66
N SER A 93 27.05 7.95 8.92
CA SER A 93 26.45 6.73 9.47
C SER A 93 24.92 6.73 9.41
N ASP A 94 24.28 7.89 9.58
CA ASP A 94 22.82 8.02 9.44
C ASP A 94 22.40 7.81 7.98
N VAL A 95 23.12 8.44 7.04
CA VAL A 95 22.93 8.24 5.59
C VAL A 95 23.09 6.76 5.23
N ALA A 96 24.14 6.10 5.73
CA ALA A 96 24.42 4.68 5.52
C ALA A 96 23.26 3.79 5.96
N THR A 97 22.83 4.02 7.20
CA THR A 97 21.81 3.21 7.87
C THR A 97 20.47 3.38 7.19
N ARG A 98 20.14 4.62 6.80
CA ARG A 98 18.93 4.94 6.03
C ARG A 98 18.96 4.33 4.64
N ALA A 99 20.07 4.45 3.92
CA ALA A 99 20.23 3.84 2.59
C ALA A 99 20.07 2.31 2.65
N LEU A 100 20.69 1.66 3.64
CA LEU A 100 20.56 0.22 3.86
C LEU A 100 19.12 -0.17 4.26
N GLY A 101 18.48 0.61 5.13
CA GLY A 101 17.09 0.38 5.53
C GLY A 101 16.11 0.51 4.37
N LEU A 102 16.29 1.52 3.51
CA LEU A 102 15.51 1.70 2.28
C LEU A 102 15.74 0.55 1.31
N LEU A 103 17.00 0.13 1.12
CA LEU A 103 17.33 -1.02 0.29
C LEU A 103 16.65 -2.28 0.81
N TYR A 104 16.75 -2.58 2.10
CA TYR A 104 16.11 -3.76 2.69
C TYR A 104 14.57 -3.71 2.56
N ALA A 105 13.97 -2.57 2.88
CA ALA A 105 12.52 -2.42 2.86
C ALA A 105 11.92 -2.48 1.46
N CYS A 106 12.65 -2.00 0.44
CA CYS A 106 12.11 -1.89 -0.91
C CYS A 106 12.64 -2.96 -1.87
N ALA A 107 13.85 -3.47 -1.64
CA ALA A 107 14.56 -4.44 -2.47
C ALA A 107 14.71 -5.82 -1.81
N GLY A 108 14.34 -5.99 -0.54
CA GLY A 108 14.66 -7.20 0.23
C GLY A 108 14.13 -8.52 -0.34
N CYS A 109 13.28 -8.47 -1.38
CA CYS A 109 12.80 -9.63 -2.12
C CYS A 109 12.88 -9.45 -3.65
N ASN A 110 13.65 -8.47 -4.14
CA ASN A 110 13.81 -8.22 -5.58
C ASN A 110 15.05 -8.97 -6.10
N ASP A 111 14.80 -10.01 -6.89
CA ASP A 111 15.79 -10.91 -7.52
C ASP A 111 16.66 -10.23 -8.60
N ARG A 112 16.38 -8.98 -8.97
CA ARG A 112 17.19 -8.21 -9.93
C ARG A 112 18.38 -7.47 -9.33
N PHE A 113 18.52 -7.44 -8.01
CA PHE A 113 19.60 -6.74 -7.29
C PHE A 113 20.69 -7.68 -6.73
N ASP A 114 20.62 -8.99 -7.03
CA ASP A 114 21.70 -9.98 -6.84
C ASP A 114 22.44 -10.26 -8.17
#